data_AF-A0A381W2N6-F1
#
_entry.id   AF-A0A381W2N6-F1
#
_cell.length_a   1.000
_cell.length_b   1.000
_cell.length_c   1.000
_cell.angle_alpha   90.00
_cell.angle_beta   90.00
_cell.angle_gamma   90.00
#
_symmetry.space_group_name_H-M   'P 1'
#
loop_
_entity.id
_entity.type
_entity.pdbx_description
1 polymer ?
#
loop_
_entity_poly.entity_id
_entity_poly.type
_entity_poly.pdbx_seq_one_letter_code
_entity_poly.pdbx_strand_id
1 'polypeptide(L)'
;MSEFEINTLLNNGLIQQALYAFAFLFATWFAGRCAVVTNETGNANIISKIAISGFGLSSIWFLNLQFNYVDFHLKGYAHALYNLKESGAEISTRGESAIELFGRGNASDVPGLSIIPADPVAIVFIASLTLIILSIIWMGGSNND
;
A
#
# COMPACT_ATOMS: atom_id res chain seq x y z
N MET A 1 26.88 5.93 8.45
CA MET A 1 26.02 6.32 7.32
C MET A 1 25.73 7.80 7.47
N SER A 2 25.96 8.61 6.44
CA SER A 2 25.66 10.04 6.45
C SER A 2 24.17 10.31 6.24
N GLU A 3 23.71 11.50 6.61
CA GLU A 3 22.33 11.93 6.31
C GLU A 3 22.03 11.89 4.80
N PHE A 4 23.01 12.19 3.94
CA PHE A 4 22.86 12.10 2.50
C PHE A 4 22.62 10.66 2.02
N GLU A 5 23.37 9.70 2.57
CA GLU A 5 23.19 8.28 2.26
C GLU A 5 21.81 7.78 2.73
N ILE A 6 21.37 8.19 3.92
CA ILE A 6 20.04 7.86 4.46
C ILE A 6 18.92 8.40 3.54
N ASN A 7 19.04 9.65 3.10
CA ASN A 7 18.08 10.25 2.17
C ASN A 7 18.08 9.54 0.80
N THR A 8 19.24 9.14 0.31
CA THR A 8 19.37 8.40 -0.96
C THR A 8 18.73 7.02 -0.84
N LEU A 9 18.93 6.32 0.27
CA LEU A 9 18.32 5.03 0.54
C LEU A 9 16.79 5.13 0.58
N LEU A 10 16.24 6.15 1.24
CA LEU A 10 14.80 6.40 1.25
C LEU A 10 14.26 6.61 -0.16
N ASN A 11 14.88 7.51 -0.95
CA ASN A 11 14.43 7.79 -2.31
C ASN A 11 14.42 6.53 -3.18
N ASN A 12 15.51 5.74 -3.11
CA ASN A 12 15.60 4.48 -3.86
C ASN A 12 14.54 3.46 -3.41
N GLY A 13 14.25 3.39 -2.11
CA GLY A 13 13.18 2.54 -1.58
C GLY A 13 11.81 2.96 -2.09
N LEU A 14 11.49 4.25 -2.02
CA LEU A 14 10.19 4.78 -2.49
C LEU A 14 10.00 4.66 -4.00
N ILE A 15 11.05 4.82 -4.81
CA ILE A 15 10.99 4.61 -6.26
C ILE A 15 10.63 3.16 -6.59
N GLN A 16 11.26 2.19 -5.92
CA GLN A 16 10.93 0.78 -6.11
C GLN A 16 9.47 0.50 -5.74
N GLN A 17 9.04 1.03 -4.60
CA GLN A 17 7.66 0.92 -4.13
C GLN A 17 6.63 1.55 -5.09
N ALA A 18 6.97 2.66 -5.74
CA ALA A 18 6.06 3.30 -6.70
C ALA A 18 5.76 2.40 -7.91
N LEU A 19 6.76 1.72 -8.46
CA LEU A 19 6.56 0.81 -9.60
C LEU A 19 5.64 -0.37 -9.24
N TYR A 20 5.86 -0.98 -8.07
CA TYR A 20 5.01 -2.05 -7.56
C TYR A 20 3.58 -1.54 -7.29
N ALA A 21 3.41 -0.32 -6.76
CA ALA A 21 2.10 0.30 -6.56
C ALA A 21 1.31 0.42 -7.87
N PHE A 22 1.95 0.92 -8.93
CA PHE A 22 1.28 1.06 -10.23
C PHE A 22 0.87 -0.29 -10.82
N ALA A 23 1.71 -1.32 -10.68
CA ALA A 23 1.37 -2.67 -11.16
C ALA A 23 0.10 -3.21 -10.49
N PHE A 24 -0.02 -3.07 -9.16
CA PHE A 24 -1.17 -3.60 -8.43
C PHE A 24 -2.41 -2.69 -8.45
N LEU A 25 -2.24 -1.38 -8.61
CA LEU A 25 -3.34 -0.48 -8.96
C LEU A 25 -3.94 -0.86 -10.32
N PHE A 26 -3.09 -1.10 -11.31
CA PHE A 26 -3.54 -1.57 -12.62
C PHE A 26 -4.21 -2.95 -12.53
N ALA A 27 -3.64 -3.90 -11.80
CA ALA A 27 -4.25 -5.22 -11.61
C ALA A 27 -5.63 -5.13 -10.92
N THR A 28 -5.76 -4.28 -9.88
CA THR A 28 -7.02 -4.03 -9.18
C THR A 28 -8.07 -3.42 -10.11
N TRP A 29 -7.67 -2.42 -10.91
CA TRP A 29 -8.55 -1.84 -11.93
C TRP A 29 -8.95 -2.87 -13.01
N PHE A 30 -8.00 -3.67 -13.47
CA PHE A 30 -8.22 -4.72 -14.47
C PHE A 30 -9.22 -5.77 -13.95
N ALA A 31 -9.13 -6.15 -12.68
CA ALA A 31 -10.11 -7.03 -12.04
C ALA A 31 -11.54 -6.43 -12.10
N GLY A 32 -11.66 -5.13 -11.80
CA GLY A 32 -12.92 -4.39 -11.93
C GLY A 32 -13.45 -4.39 -13.37
N ARG A 33 -12.58 -4.21 -14.37
CA ARG A 33 -12.97 -4.28 -15.80
C ARG A 33 -13.44 -5.66 -16.21
N CYS A 34 -12.74 -6.72 -15.79
CA CYS A 34 -13.17 -8.10 -16.02
C CYS A 34 -14.55 -8.37 -15.41
N ALA A 35 -14.82 -7.85 -14.21
CA ALA A 35 -16.12 -7.98 -13.56
C ALA A 35 -17.24 -7.30 -14.37
N VAL A 36 -17.04 -6.06 -14.81
CA VAL A 36 -18.01 -5.31 -15.64
C VAL A 36 -18.31 -6.04 -16.95
N VAL A 37 -17.27 -6.40 -17.71
CA VAL A 37 -17.43 -7.07 -19.02
C VAL A 37 -18.13 -8.43 -18.88
N THR A 38 -17.82 -9.17 -17.82
CA THR A 38 -18.45 -10.48 -17.55
C THR A 38 -19.94 -10.33 -17.27
N ASN A 39 -20.35 -9.26 -16.60
CA ASN A 39 -21.75 -8.96 -16.34
C ASN A 39 -22.48 -8.47 -17.60
N GLU A 40 -21.87 -7.58 -18.39
CA GLU A 40 -22.46 -7.03 -19.62
C GLU A 40 -22.69 -8.10 -20.70
N THR A 41 -21.80 -9.08 -20.79
CA THR A 41 -21.87 -10.16 -21.80
C THR A 41 -22.80 -11.31 -21.43
N GLY A 42 -23.43 -11.27 -20.24
CA GLY A 42 -24.31 -12.35 -19.76
C GLY A 42 -23.60 -13.67 -19.43
N ASN A 43 -22.27 -13.71 -19.51
CA ASN A 43 -21.43 -14.90 -19.26
C ASN A 43 -20.96 -14.99 -17.79
N ALA A 44 -21.68 -14.36 -16.86
CA ALA A 44 -21.36 -14.31 -15.44
C ALA A 44 -21.66 -15.62 -14.70
N ASN A 45 -21.06 -16.72 -15.18
CA ASN A 45 -21.13 -18.01 -14.49
C ASN A 45 -20.35 -17.99 -13.16
N ILE A 46 -20.67 -18.93 -12.28
CA ILE A 46 -20.08 -19.00 -10.93
C ILE A 46 -18.55 -19.15 -10.95
N ILE A 47 -18.00 -19.85 -11.95
CA ILE A 47 -16.56 -20.08 -12.09
C ILE A 47 -15.85 -18.76 -12.41
N SER A 48 -16.38 -17.98 -13.35
CA SER A 48 -15.87 -16.64 -13.70
C SER A 48 -15.92 -15.71 -12.50
N LYS A 49 -17.02 -15.71 -11.72
CA LYS A 49 -17.15 -14.88 -10.51
C LYS A 49 -16.09 -15.23 -9.46
N ILE A 50 -15.84 -16.52 -9.24
CA ILE A 50 -14.80 -16.98 -8.30
C ILE A 50 -13.39 -16.59 -8.81
N ALA A 51 -13.11 -16.81 -10.09
CA ALA A 51 -11.80 -16.48 -10.68
C ALA A 51 -11.50 -14.98 -10.59
N ILE A 52 -12.46 -14.12 -10.95
CA ILE A 52 -12.32 -12.66 -10.88
C ILE A 52 -12.21 -12.21 -9.42
N SER A 53 -12.94 -12.83 -8.48
CA SER A 53 -12.83 -12.53 -7.05
C SER A 53 -11.43 -12.86 -6.52
N GLY A 54 -10.89 -14.04 -6.85
CA GLY A 54 -9.54 -14.45 -6.43
C GLY A 54 -8.45 -13.51 -6.97
N PHE A 55 -8.56 -13.14 -8.26
CA PHE A 55 -7.63 -12.19 -8.87
C PHE A 55 -7.78 -10.77 -8.27
N GLY A 56 -9.00 -10.29 -8.04
CA GLY A 56 -9.25 -8.97 -7.46
C GLY A 56 -8.77 -8.87 -6.01
N LEU A 57 -9.08 -9.87 -5.17
CA LEU A 57 -8.67 -9.90 -3.77
C LEU A 57 -7.15 -10.03 -3.62
N SER A 58 -6.50 -10.86 -4.44
CA SER A 58 -5.02 -10.94 -4.42
C SER A 58 -4.38 -9.62 -4.88
N SER A 59 -4.92 -8.97 -5.90
CA SER A 59 -4.44 -7.65 -6.33
C SER A 59 -4.57 -6.58 -5.24
N ILE A 60 -5.72 -6.55 -4.54
CA ILE A 60 -5.95 -5.64 -3.40
C ILE A 60 -4.99 -5.97 -2.25
N TRP A 61 -4.73 -7.25 -1.97
CA TRP A 61 -3.78 -7.65 -0.94
C TRP A 61 -2.37 -7.13 -1.23
N PHE A 62 -1.87 -7.30 -2.46
CA PHE A 62 -0.56 -6.76 -2.83
C PHE A 62 -0.52 -5.23 -2.82
N LEU A 63 -1.62 -4.57 -3.20
CA LEU A 63 -1.77 -3.13 -3.06
C LEU A 63 -1.75 -2.68 -1.59
N ASN A 64 -2.36 -3.45 -0.68
CA ASN A 64 -2.30 -3.19 0.76
C ASN A 64 -0.87 -3.33 1.30
N LEU A 65 -0.16 -4.38 0.92
CA LEU A 65 1.26 -4.55 1.27
C LEU A 65 2.10 -3.36 0.80
N GLN A 66 1.78 -2.78 -0.36
CA GLN A 66 2.49 -1.62 -0.86
C GLN A 66 2.41 -0.40 0.06
N PHE A 67 1.23 -0.11 0.61
CA PHE A 67 1.07 0.97 1.59
C PHE A 67 1.87 0.70 2.87
N ASN A 68 1.88 -0.56 3.33
CA ASN A 68 2.67 -0.97 4.48
C ASN A 68 4.17 -0.85 4.23
N TYR A 69 4.65 -1.16 3.01
CA TYR A 69 6.05 -0.97 2.66
C TYR A 69 6.44 0.51 2.64
N VAL A 70 5.60 1.41 2.13
CA VAL A 70 5.89 2.84 2.17
C VAL A 70 6.04 3.33 3.62
N ASP A 71 5.10 2.95 4.50
CA ASP A 71 5.17 3.27 5.93
C ASP A 71 6.43 2.68 6.60
N PHE A 72 6.80 1.45 6.25
CA PHE A 72 8.04 0.81 6.72
C PHE A 72 9.30 1.58 6.30
N HIS A 73 9.40 2.04 5.05
CA HIS A 73 10.55 2.82 4.59
C HIS A 73 10.63 4.18 5.29
N LEU A 74 9.50 4.84 5.52
CA LEU A 74 9.44 6.11 6.24
C LEU A 74 9.85 5.97 7.71
N LYS A 75 9.40 4.91 8.39
CA LYS A 75 9.84 4.59 9.75
C LYS A 75 11.31 4.21 9.80
N GLY A 76 11.79 3.40 8.84
CA GLY A 76 13.21 3.06 8.68
C GLY A 76 14.10 4.28 8.50
N TYR A 77 13.62 5.26 7.72
CA TYR A 77 14.27 6.55 7.54
C TYR A 77 14.36 7.35 8.85
N ALA A 78 13.25 7.52 9.57
CA ALA A 78 13.27 8.19 10.88
C ALA A 78 14.18 7.48 11.89
N HIS A 79 14.16 6.15 11.94
CA HIS A 79 15.02 5.37 12.82
C HIS A 79 16.50 5.55 12.49
N ALA A 80 16.87 5.53 11.21
CA ALA A 80 18.25 5.75 10.78
C ALA A 80 18.74 7.16 11.13
N LEU A 81 17.89 8.19 10.95
CA LEU A 81 18.20 9.57 11.34
C LEU A 81 18.33 9.73 12.86
N TYR A 82 17.45 9.07 13.63
CA TYR A 82 17.52 9.06 15.09
C TYR A 82 18.83 8.46 15.57
N ASN A 83 19.21 7.28 15.06
CA ASN A 83 20.49 6.63 15.40
C ASN A 83 21.70 7.49 14.99
N LEU A 84 21.62 8.20 13.86
CA LEU A 84 22.67 9.11 13.44
C LEU A 84 22.82 10.28 14.43
N LYS A 85 21.71 10.87 14.87
CA LYS A 85 21.71 11.91 15.90
C LYS A 85 22.28 11.40 17.24
N GLU A 86 21.86 10.22 17.69
CA GLU A 86 22.35 9.60 18.93
C GLU A 86 23.85 9.27 18.88
N SER A 87 24.40 9.02 17.68
CA SER A 87 25.84 8.83 17.50
C SER A 87 26.69 10.10 17.66
N GLY A 88 26.04 11.25 17.89
CA GLY A 88 26.68 12.56 18.05
C GLY A 88 26.93 13.30 16.73
N ALA A 89 26.38 12.83 15.61
CA ALA A 89 26.45 13.54 14.35
C ALA A 89 25.41 14.66 14.29
N GLU A 90 25.80 15.81 13.72
CA GLU A 90 24.84 16.86 13.40
C GLU A 90 23.92 16.41 12.26
N ILE A 91 22.61 16.59 12.47
CA ILE A 91 21.59 16.36 11.46
C ILE A 91 20.89 17.68 11.12
N SER A 92 20.40 17.79 9.88
CA SER A 92 19.68 18.98 9.45
C SER A 92 18.35 19.16 10.20
N THR A 93 17.82 20.38 10.24
CA THR A 93 16.46 20.66 10.77
C THR A 93 15.38 19.85 10.05
N ARG A 94 15.59 19.54 8.76
CA ARG A 94 14.71 18.65 8.00
C ARG A 94 14.77 17.22 8.53
N GLY A 95 15.97 16.74 8.87
CA GLY A 95 16.18 15.44 9.52
C GLY A 95 15.48 15.35 10.88
N GLU A 96 15.53 16.41 11.68
CA GLU A 96 14.81 16.46 12.96
C GLU A 96 13.29 16.38 12.77
N SER A 97 12.74 17.18 11.84
CA SER A 97 11.31 17.13 11.51
C SER A 97 10.89 15.76 10.96
N ALA A 98 11.76 15.09 10.20
CA ALA A 98 11.50 13.75 9.72
C ALA A 98 11.44 12.70 10.85
N ILE A 99 12.32 12.80 11.85
CA ILE A 99 12.28 11.93 13.04
C ILE A 99 10.94 12.12 13.78
N GLU A 100 10.50 13.36 13.97
CA GLU A 100 9.24 13.67 14.64
C GLU A 100 8.03 13.13 13.85
N LEU A 101 7.97 13.43 12.56
CA LEU A 101 6.81 13.10 11.71
C LEU A 101 6.70 11.60 11.42
N PHE A 102 7.80 10.95 11.02
CA PHE A 102 7.77 9.56 10.57
C PHE A 102 8.12 8.57 11.68
N GLY A 103 8.82 9.01 12.72
CA GLY A 103 9.08 8.20 13.91
C GLY A 103 7.85 8.01 14.80
N ARG A 104 6.85 8.91 14.71
CA ARG A 104 5.59 8.84 15.46
C ARG A 104 5.78 8.59 16.96
N GLY A 105 6.80 9.22 17.54
CA GLY A 105 7.15 9.09 18.96
C GLY A 105 8.04 7.88 19.32
N ASN A 106 8.29 6.95 18.39
CA ASN A 106 9.04 5.71 18.63
C ASN A 106 10.21 5.54 17.65
N ALA A 107 10.88 6.62 17.25
CA ALA A 107 12.00 6.55 16.30
C ALA A 107 13.19 5.71 16.83
N SER A 108 13.28 5.50 18.15
CA SER A 108 14.27 4.64 18.80
C SER A 108 14.06 3.16 18.52
N ASP A 109 12.84 2.75 18.20
CA ASP A 109 12.49 1.34 18.05
C ASP A 109 12.83 0.84 16.64
N VAL A 110 13.32 -0.39 16.52
CA VAL A 110 13.58 -1.01 15.22
C VAL A 110 12.26 -1.19 14.48
N PRO A 111 12.05 -0.54 13.33
CA PRO A 111 10.78 -0.62 12.62
C PRO A 111 10.50 -2.04 12.14
N GLY A 112 9.27 -2.51 12.36
CA GLY A 112 8.75 -3.77 11.82
C GLY A 112 7.78 -3.53 10.66
N LEU A 113 7.70 -4.49 9.73
CA LEU A 113 6.64 -4.50 8.72
C LEU A 113 5.34 -5.00 9.34
N SER A 114 4.27 -4.21 9.21
CA SER A 114 2.91 -4.61 9.57
C SER A 114 2.14 -5.04 8.33
N ILE A 115 1.20 -5.96 8.50
CA ILE A 115 0.21 -6.31 7.46
C ILE A 115 -0.98 -5.35 7.52
N ILE A 116 -1.29 -4.83 8.71
CA ILE A 116 -2.37 -3.86 8.89
C ILE A 116 -1.79 -2.46 8.70
N PRO A 117 -2.31 -1.65 7.76
CA PRO A 117 -1.89 -0.27 7.59
C PRO A 117 -2.06 0.51 8.89
N ALA A 118 -1.01 1.24 9.28
CA ALA A 118 -1.06 2.11 10.45
C ALA A 118 -1.92 3.37 10.22
N ASP A 119 -2.11 3.77 8.96
CA ASP A 119 -2.93 4.91 8.58
C ASP A 119 -4.40 4.49 8.40
N PRO A 120 -5.34 5.03 9.20
CA PRO A 120 -6.78 4.76 9.06
C PRO A 120 -7.32 5.06 7.66
N VAL A 121 -6.77 6.04 6.94
CA VAL A 121 -7.19 6.39 5.58
C VAL A 121 -6.88 5.24 4.62
N ALA A 122 -5.72 4.61 4.75
CA ALA A 122 -5.34 3.46 3.94
C ALA A 122 -6.26 2.25 4.21
N ILE A 123 -6.68 2.05 5.47
CA ILE A 123 -7.65 1.00 5.84
C ILE A 123 -8.98 1.23 5.13
N VAL A 124 -9.53 2.45 5.23
CA VAL A 124 -10.80 2.82 4.59
C VAL A 124 -10.71 2.66 3.07
N PHE A 125 -9.60 3.06 2.47
CA PHE A 125 -9.38 2.95 1.04
C PHE A 125 -9.40 1.48 0.56
N ILE A 126 -8.63 0.61 1.22
CA ILE A 126 -8.55 -0.82 0.87
C ILE A 126 -9.90 -1.53 1.10
N ALA A 127 -10.58 -1.21 2.21
CA ALA A 127 -11.92 -1.74 2.48
C ALA A 127 -12.92 -1.32 1.39
N SER A 128 -12.87 -0.05 0.97
CA SER A 128 -13.74 0.48 -0.08
C SER A 128 -13.50 -0.22 -1.42
N LEU A 129 -12.25 -0.39 -1.84
CA LEU A 129 -11.90 -1.11 -3.07
C LEU A 129 -12.41 -2.55 -3.06
N THR A 130 -12.26 -3.22 -1.90
CA THR A 130 -12.74 -4.59 -1.71
C THR A 130 -14.24 -4.69 -1.89
N LEU A 131 -15.00 -3.80 -1.23
CA LEU A 131 -16.45 -3.76 -1.34
C LEU A 131 -16.91 -3.44 -2.76
N ILE A 132 -16.27 -2.49 -3.43
CA ILE A 132 -16.60 -2.11 -4.82
C ILE A 132 -16.38 -3.30 -5.77
N ILE A 133 -15.23 -3.96 -5.71
CA ILE A 133 -14.94 -5.09 -6.62
C ILE A 133 -15.89 -6.25 -6.36
N LEU A 134 -16.09 -6.64 -5.09
CA LEU A 134 -16.99 -7.76 -4.77
C LEU A 134 -18.44 -7.46 -5.11
N SER A 135 -18.92 -6.22 -4.89
CA SER A 135 -20.29 -5.83 -5.24
C SER A 135 -20.52 -5.91 -6.75
N ILE A 136 -19.59 -5.45 -7.59
CA ILE A 136 -19.72 -5.57 -9.04
C ILE A 136 -19.77 -7.05 -9.46
N ILE A 137 -18.90 -7.90 -8.92
CA ILE A 137 -18.84 -9.32 -9.31
C ILE A 137 -20.11 -10.08 -8.90
N TRP A 138 -20.56 -9.90 -7.67
CA TRP A 138 -21.61 -10.73 -7.09
C TRP A 138 -23.01 -10.17 -7.30
N MET A 139 -23.16 -8.84 -7.28
CA MET A 139 -24.45 -8.15 -7.42
C MET A 139 -24.72 -7.67 -8.85
N GLY A 140 -23.69 -7.60 -9.71
CA GLY A 140 -23.86 -7.32 -11.13
C GLY A 140 -24.69 -8.41 -11.80
N GLY A 141 -25.87 -8.04 -12.31
CA GLY A 141 -26.84 -8.95 -12.93
C GLY A 141 -28.10 -9.24 -12.12
N SER A 142 -28.19 -8.81 -10.85
CA SER A 142 -29.38 -9.01 -9.99
C SER A 142 -30.60 -8.14 -10.36
N ASN A 143 -30.44 -7.14 -11.23
CA ASN A 143 -31.49 -6.16 -11.54
C ASN A 143 -32.19 -6.41 -12.89
N ASN A 144 -32.05 -7.61 -13.47
CA ASN A 144 -32.70 -7.98 -14.73
C ASN A 144 -33.94 -8.87 -14.54
N ASP A 145 -34.46 -8.97 -13.31
CA ASP A 145 -35.73 -9.64 -12.97
C ASP A 145 -36.80 -8.61 -12.57
#